data_AF-A0A1H8Y2E9-F1
#
_entry.id   AF-A0A1H8Y2E9-F1
#
_cell.length_a   1.000
_cell.length_b   1.000
_cell.length_c   1.000
_cell.angle_alpha   90.00
_cell.angle_beta   90.00
_cell.angle_gamma   90.00
#
_symmetry.space_group_name_H-M   'P 1'
#
loop_
_entity.id
_entity.type
_entity.pdbx_description
1 polymer ?
#
loop_
_entity_poly.entity_id
_entity_poly.type
_entity_poly.pdbx_seq_one_letter_code
_entity_poly.pdbx_strand_id
1 'polypeptide(L)'
;MSALAALVRALAHRLPEEERELISLELGESVHDPGTVSTTPAEHTATGSGPDWKYLWSALTNASEHAGRIEALLEQKQAFFDFEDITGAAKALREQIDSAYNLMCIAPRMDELELHTGDDLDTVRLAVDLRRAEIVDAELAPMRPKPAPDTPTWTIDYDEHGGFVATSSDQTGDGTTPWKFWGSAATADSAAHTLTWYFLDRPPHIDFDPPQIPRPCARTGPDSDRSREGPSVLDLLKRRGPIYEQHLTACRSAREVLREHPDDIKSHLAKRAAQLNTTDPQLDEQSVLNPLGSPRNHDHDGFAITVQWVPTHLVVGTDHRRWGDFGDHRPYIPFDIVQGLLTNDLDAFIDELFGRRITLLRTPAWAGPLYRVGENGNHRIHTARMLNLPWLAAAVAVEATAPSWDMLDLITDDPDTTSQRDQPFEKRIHDRTLLVAGLIRREIIDGELTDNGPQPTLHCHRLPAAWLLRPAQFATKVNAVYESRYPGALAQLGIPIEVGTDPDAWTRWLTAT
;
A
#
# COMPACT_ATOMS: atom_id res chain seq x y z
N MET A 1 -4.94 -41.61 17.04
CA MET A 1 -5.34 -41.23 15.67
C MET A 1 -5.42 -39.72 15.64
N SER A 2 -4.73 -39.05 14.71
CA SER A 2 -4.82 -37.60 14.57
C SER A 2 -6.23 -37.18 14.14
N ALA A 3 -6.65 -35.96 14.46
CA ALA A 3 -7.91 -35.38 13.98
C ALA A 3 -8.03 -35.49 12.45
N LEU A 4 -6.90 -35.40 11.73
CA LEU A 4 -6.78 -35.63 10.29
C LEU A 4 -7.13 -37.07 9.88
N ALA A 5 -6.63 -38.10 10.59
CA ALA A 5 -6.96 -39.49 10.31
C ALA A 5 -8.44 -39.82 10.59
N ALA A 6 -9.04 -39.14 11.57
CA ALA A 6 -10.47 -39.25 11.85
C ALA A 6 -11.32 -38.55 10.77
N LEU A 7 -10.89 -37.37 10.29
CA LEU A 7 -11.55 -36.62 9.22
C LEU A 7 -11.48 -37.39 7.89
N VAL A 8 -10.30 -37.88 7.51
CA VAL A 8 -10.09 -38.69 6.29
C VAL A 8 -10.90 -39.99 6.33
N ARG A 9 -10.96 -40.68 7.49
CA ARG A 9 -11.84 -41.86 7.64
C ARG A 9 -13.31 -41.51 7.56
N ALA A 10 -13.74 -40.40 8.16
CA ALA A 10 -15.13 -39.98 8.13
C ALA A 10 -15.59 -39.60 6.71
N LEU A 11 -14.70 -38.98 5.93
CA LEU A 11 -14.92 -38.63 4.52
C LEU A 11 -14.90 -39.87 3.61
N ALA A 12 -13.94 -40.77 3.81
CA ALA A 12 -13.86 -42.03 3.06
C ALA A 12 -15.12 -42.88 3.23
N HIS A 13 -15.78 -42.86 4.39
CA HIS A 13 -17.01 -43.62 4.61
C HIS A 13 -18.23 -43.11 3.81
N ARG A 14 -18.15 -41.91 3.20
CA ARG A 14 -19.23 -41.31 2.41
C ARG A 14 -19.14 -41.61 0.91
N LEU A 15 -18.06 -42.23 0.44
CA LEU A 15 -17.81 -42.50 -0.98
C LEU A 15 -18.17 -43.94 -1.39
N PRO A 16 -18.50 -44.17 -2.68
CA PRO A 16 -18.63 -45.50 -3.27
C PRO A 16 -17.36 -46.35 -3.08
N GLU A 17 -17.52 -47.67 -3.02
CA GLU A 17 -16.43 -48.60 -2.66
C GLU A 17 -15.20 -48.49 -3.56
N GLU A 18 -15.40 -48.33 -4.88
CA GLU A 18 -14.31 -48.17 -5.85
C GLU A 18 -13.52 -46.85 -5.64
N GLU A 19 -14.18 -45.77 -5.23
CA GLU A 19 -13.52 -44.49 -4.96
C GLU A 19 -12.79 -44.49 -3.61
N ARG A 20 -13.31 -45.23 -2.62
CA ARG A 20 -12.60 -45.49 -1.35
C ARG A 20 -11.32 -46.26 -1.59
N GLU A 21 -11.33 -47.22 -2.50
CA GLU A 21 -10.15 -47.98 -2.88
C GLU A 21 -9.14 -47.10 -3.61
N LEU A 22 -9.57 -46.25 -4.55
CA LEU A 22 -8.68 -45.33 -5.26
C LEU A 22 -8.03 -44.31 -4.32
N ILE A 23 -8.81 -43.71 -3.41
CA ILE A 23 -8.30 -42.79 -2.39
C ILE A 23 -7.42 -43.51 -1.37
N SER A 24 -7.77 -44.75 -0.98
CA SER A 24 -6.92 -45.55 -0.10
C SER A 24 -5.64 -46.03 -0.78
N LEU A 25 -5.62 -46.13 -2.11
CA LEU A 25 -4.44 -46.45 -2.91
C LEU A 25 -3.55 -45.21 -3.09
N GLU A 26 -4.12 -44.05 -3.40
CA GLU A 26 -3.39 -42.77 -3.56
C GLU A 26 -2.92 -42.21 -2.20
N LEU A 27 -3.76 -42.22 -1.17
CA LEU A 27 -3.34 -41.95 0.21
C LEU A 27 -2.47 -43.08 0.74
N GLY A 28 -2.69 -44.33 0.31
CA GLY A 28 -1.82 -45.44 0.66
C GLY A 28 -0.41 -45.23 0.10
N GLU A 29 -0.25 -44.84 -1.16
CA GLU A 29 1.06 -44.61 -1.77
C GLU A 29 1.72 -43.31 -1.30
N SER A 30 0.94 -42.30 -0.92
CA SER A 30 1.47 -41.06 -0.33
C SER A 30 1.71 -41.11 1.20
N VAL A 31 1.05 -42.03 1.91
CA VAL A 31 1.17 -42.25 3.37
C VAL A 31 1.95 -43.54 3.72
N HIS A 32 2.29 -44.42 2.75
CA HIS A 32 3.01 -45.69 2.98
C HIS A 32 4.50 -45.73 2.60
N ASP A 33 5.19 -44.60 2.45
CA ASP A 33 6.63 -44.56 2.83
C ASP A 33 6.96 -43.65 4.03
N PRO A 34 6.35 -43.89 5.21
CA PRO A 34 6.86 -43.39 6.49
C PRO A 34 8.00 -44.30 6.99
N GLY A 35 8.44 -45.29 6.20
CA GLY A 35 9.43 -46.29 6.58
C GLY A 35 10.88 -45.87 6.30
N THR A 36 11.11 -44.86 5.47
CA THR A 36 12.45 -44.29 5.22
C THR A 36 12.82 -43.11 6.12
N VAL A 37 11.90 -42.62 6.96
CA VAL A 37 12.25 -41.75 8.10
C VAL A 37 12.12 -42.58 9.38
N SER A 38 13.24 -42.89 10.00
CA SER A 38 13.31 -43.66 11.25
C SER A 38 12.48 -43.00 12.36
N THR A 39 11.23 -43.43 12.54
CA THR A 39 10.35 -43.01 13.64
C THR A 39 10.18 -44.16 14.64
N THR A 40 11.28 -44.58 15.25
CA THR A 40 11.17 -45.09 16.62
C THR A 40 11.49 -43.89 17.50
N PRO A 41 10.54 -43.30 18.25
CA PRO A 41 10.90 -42.41 19.32
C PRO A 41 11.67 -43.29 20.31
N ALA A 42 13.00 -43.16 20.30
CA ALA A 42 13.77 -43.56 21.46
C ALA A 42 13.09 -42.87 22.66
N GLU A 43 12.88 -43.61 23.75
CA GLU A 43 12.40 -43.07 25.02
C GLU A 43 13.30 -41.91 25.45
N HIS A 44 13.02 -40.72 24.94
CA HIS A 44 13.66 -39.49 25.33
C HIS A 44 13.01 -39.11 26.64
N THR A 45 13.59 -39.69 27.69
CA THR A 45 13.47 -39.22 29.06
C THR A 45 13.45 -37.69 29.06
N ALA A 46 12.29 -37.16 29.49
CA ALA A 46 12.02 -35.75 29.68
C ALA A 46 13.07 -35.17 30.63
N THR A 47 14.18 -34.70 30.06
CA THR A 47 15.23 -33.97 30.77
C THR A 47 15.06 -32.50 30.46
N GLY A 48 14.01 -31.90 31.01
CA GLY A 48 13.92 -30.48 31.31
C GLY A 48 14.04 -29.44 30.18
N SER A 49 14.11 -29.80 28.90
CA SER A 49 14.34 -28.84 27.80
C SER A 49 13.27 -28.89 26.71
N GLY A 50 12.09 -28.32 26.97
CA GLY A 50 11.12 -27.91 25.95
C GLY A 50 10.57 -28.97 24.98
N PRO A 51 9.65 -28.58 24.08
CA PRO A 51 9.19 -29.42 22.98
C PRO A 51 10.31 -29.71 21.97
N ASP A 52 10.30 -30.89 21.32
CA ASP A 52 11.15 -31.16 20.15
C ASP A 52 10.61 -30.38 18.93
N TRP A 53 11.01 -29.12 18.83
CA TRP A 53 10.58 -28.20 17.78
C TRP A 53 10.90 -28.72 16.37
N LYS A 54 11.97 -29.49 16.20
CA LYS A 54 12.36 -30.05 14.89
C LYS A 54 11.39 -31.17 14.47
N TYR A 55 10.97 -32.00 15.42
CA TYR A 55 9.93 -33.00 15.15
C TYR A 55 8.58 -32.35 14.84
N LEU A 56 8.14 -31.40 15.68
CA LEU A 56 6.86 -30.69 15.48
C LEU A 56 6.84 -29.95 14.14
N TRP A 57 7.95 -29.32 13.77
CA TRP A 57 8.16 -28.72 12.45
C TRP A 57 7.89 -29.71 11.32
N SER A 58 8.60 -30.85 11.32
CA SER A 58 8.47 -31.84 10.24
C SER A 58 7.06 -32.41 10.16
N ALA A 59 6.39 -32.59 11.31
CA ALA A 59 5.02 -33.09 11.35
C ALA A 59 4.01 -32.10 10.77
N LEU A 60 4.12 -30.81 11.08
CA LEU A 60 3.23 -29.76 10.56
C LEU A 60 3.41 -29.54 9.05
N THR A 61 4.66 -29.47 8.58
CA THR A 61 4.95 -29.35 7.14
C THR A 61 4.38 -30.52 6.36
N ASN A 62 4.61 -31.76 6.83
CA ASN A 62 4.05 -32.95 6.19
C ASN A 62 2.52 -32.91 6.15
N ALA A 63 1.86 -32.49 7.24
CA ALA A 63 0.40 -32.37 7.29
C ALA A 63 -0.14 -31.31 6.32
N SER A 64 0.51 -30.15 6.21
CA SER A 64 0.16 -29.08 5.25
C SER A 64 0.31 -29.56 3.80
N GLU A 65 1.40 -30.25 3.47
CA GLU A 65 1.60 -30.84 2.13
C GLU A 65 0.51 -31.86 1.77
N HIS A 66 0.13 -32.72 2.72
CA HIS A 66 -0.93 -33.70 2.48
C HIS A 66 -2.29 -33.03 2.27
N ALA A 67 -2.61 -31.99 3.05
CA ALA A 67 -3.84 -31.21 2.86
C ALA A 67 -3.89 -30.54 1.48
N GLY A 68 -2.77 -29.95 1.03
CA GLY A 68 -2.66 -29.35 -0.30
C GLY A 68 -2.77 -30.36 -1.45
N ARG A 69 -2.28 -31.59 -1.28
CA ARG A 69 -2.49 -32.67 -2.27
C ARG A 69 -3.97 -33.08 -2.35
N ILE A 70 -4.66 -33.16 -1.22
CA ILE A 70 -6.10 -33.47 -1.19
C ILE A 70 -6.89 -32.37 -1.90
N GLU A 71 -6.62 -31.09 -1.59
CA GLU A 71 -7.19 -29.93 -2.29
C GLU A 71 -6.99 -30.04 -3.82
N ALA A 72 -5.75 -30.25 -4.27
CA ALA A 72 -5.44 -30.36 -5.69
C ALA A 72 -6.13 -31.55 -6.38
N LEU A 73 -6.30 -32.68 -5.69
CA LEU A 73 -7.02 -33.85 -6.20
C LEU A 73 -8.53 -33.56 -6.33
N LEU A 74 -9.12 -32.88 -5.37
CA LEU A 74 -10.54 -32.52 -5.37
C LEU A 74 -10.87 -31.44 -6.42
N GLU A 75 -9.93 -30.55 -6.74
CA GLU A 75 -10.09 -29.51 -7.77
C GLU A 75 -9.89 -30.01 -9.21
N GLN A 76 -9.35 -31.22 -9.42
CA GLN A 76 -9.24 -31.79 -10.76
C GLN A 76 -10.63 -32.06 -11.35
N LYS A 77 -10.92 -31.40 -12.49
CA LYS A 77 -12.21 -31.26 -13.19
C LYS A 77 -12.87 -32.56 -13.73
N GLN A 78 -12.69 -33.71 -13.10
CA GLN A 78 -13.28 -34.97 -13.55
C GLN A 78 -14.13 -35.69 -12.49
N ALA A 79 -14.29 -35.10 -11.30
CA ALA A 79 -15.24 -35.60 -10.31
C ALA A 79 -16.68 -35.23 -10.67
N PHE A 80 -17.59 -36.21 -10.65
CA PHE A 80 -19.04 -36.01 -10.83
C PHE A 80 -19.75 -35.55 -9.53
N PHE A 81 -19.01 -35.33 -8.45
CA PHE A 81 -19.53 -34.97 -7.13
C PHE A 81 -19.17 -33.53 -6.77
N ASP A 82 -20.06 -32.89 -6.00
CA ASP A 82 -19.79 -31.60 -5.36
C ASP A 82 -18.91 -31.84 -4.13
N PHE A 83 -17.70 -31.30 -4.17
CA PHE A 83 -16.70 -31.39 -3.11
C PHE A 83 -16.44 -30.05 -2.42
N GLU A 84 -17.25 -29.00 -2.69
CA GLU A 84 -17.00 -27.64 -2.18
C GLU A 84 -16.80 -27.61 -0.65
N ASP A 85 -17.65 -28.30 0.12
CA ASP A 85 -17.54 -28.39 1.57
C ASP A 85 -16.24 -29.07 2.04
N ILE A 86 -15.81 -30.11 1.34
CA ILE A 86 -14.63 -30.91 1.71
C ILE A 86 -13.34 -30.14 1.35
N THR A 87 -13.33 -29.52 0.17
CA THR A 87 -12.25 -28.61 -0.26
C THR A 87 -12.14 -27.43 0.70
N GLY A 88 -13.27 -26.83 1.10
CA GLY A 88 -13.32 -25.78 2.11
C GLY A 88 -12.75 -26.21 3.46
N ALA A 89 -13.12 -27.39 3.95
CA ALA A 89 -12.60 -27.94 5.21
C ALA A 89 -11.09 -28.28 5.14
N ALA A 90 -10.62 -28.83 4.02
CA ALA A 90 -9.20 -29.13 3.81
C ALA A 90 -8.36 -27.84 3.77
N LYS A 91 -8.85 -26.82 3.07
CA LYS A 91 -8.24 -25.49 3.02
C LYS A 91 -8.18 -24.84 4.40
N ALA A 92 -9.28 -24.84 5.15
CA ALA A 92 -9.33 -24.29 6.50
C ALA A 92 -8.35 -24.99 7.45
N LEU A 93 -8.21 -26.32 7.35
CA LEU A 93 -7.24 -27.08 8.15
C LEU A 93 -5.80 -26.74 7.78
N ARG A 94 -5.49 -26.64 6.48
CA ARG A 94 -4.18 -26.21 5.99
C ARG A 94 -3.82 -24.82 6.51
N GLU A 95 -4.74 -23.87 6.42
CA GLU A 95 -4.58 -22.51 6.94
C GLU A 95 -4.32 -22.50 8.46
N GLN A 96 -5.00 -23.36 9.22
CA GLN A 96 -4.76 -23.51 10.66
C GLN A 96 -3.36 -24.08 10.96
N ILE A 97 -2.93 -25.10 10.21
CA ILE A 97 -1.59 -25.71 10.35
C ILE A 97 -0.51 -24.68 10.01
N ASP A 98 -0.64 -23.98 8.89
CA ASP A 98 0.31 -22.96 8.45
C ASP A 98 0.34 -21.78 9.44
N SER A 99 -0.82 -21.38 9.98
CA SER A 99 -0.89 -20.35 11.02
C SER A 99 -0.21 -20.78 12.31
N ALA A 100 -0.42 -22.01 12.77
CA ALA A 100 0.24 -22.53 13.96
C ALA A 100 1.76 -22.64 13.77
N TYR A 101 2.19 -23.11 12.60
CA TYR A 101 3.59 -23.18 12.21
C TYR A 101 4.24 -21.78 12.21
N ASN A 102 3.62 -20.78 11.57
CA ASN A 102 4.15 -19.42 11.53
C ASN A 102 4.28 -18.83 12.93
N LEU A 103 3.26 -19.05 13.78
CA LEU A 103 3.29 -18.63 15.18
C LEU A 103 4.47 -19.24 15.94
N MET A 104 4.71 -20.54 15.78
CA MET A 104 5.84 -21.25 16.39
C MET A 104 7.21 -20.76 15.86
N CYS A 105 7.28 -20.24 14.64
CA CYS A 105 8.51 -19.65 14.10
C CYS A 105 8.79 -18.25 14.68
N ILE A 106 7.73 -17.47 14.87
CA ILE A 106 7.81 -16.08 15.30
C ILE A 106 8.05 -15.99 16.81
N ALA A 107 7.23 -16.70 17.59
CA ALA A 107 7.18 -16.51 19.04
C ALA A 107 8.55 -16.66 19.75
N PRO A 108 9.38 -17.68 19.44
CA PRO A 108 10.70 -17.82 20.08
C PRO A 108 11.72 -16.74 19.70
N ARG A 109 11.45 -15.93 18.67
CA ARG A 109 12.31 -14.84 18.20
C ARG A 109 11.87 -13.47 18.73
N MET A 110 10.74 -13.40 19.44
CA MET A 110 10.23 -12.16 20.00
C MET A 110 10.86 -11.92 21.36
N ASP A 111 11.66 -10.88 21.46
CA ASP A 111 12.26 -10.46 22.72
C ASP A 111 11.16 -10.11 23.74
N GLU A 112 11.36 -10.58 24.98
CA GLU A 112 10.47 -10.35 26.14
C GLU A 112 9.09 -11.00 26.04
N LEU A 113 8.85 -11.89 25.07
CA LEU A 113 7.62 -12.68 25.03
C LEU A 113 7.67 -13.81 26.07
N GLU A 114 6.84 -13.71 27.10
CA GLU A 114 6.67 -14.77 28.10
C GLU A 114 5.64 -15.81 27.63
N LEU A 115 6.10 -17.04 27.38
CA LEU A 115 5.22 -18.19 27.10
C LEU A 115 5.34 -19.23 28.21
N HIS A 116 4.22 -19.83 28.60
CA HIS A 116 4.18 -20.85 29.64
C HIS A 116 3.94 -22.24 29.05
N THR A 117 4.48 -23.25 29.74
CA THR A 117 4.20 -24.65 29.37
C THR A 117 2.72 -24.94 29.60
N GLY A 118 2.01 -25.35 28.56
CA GLY A 118 0.58 -25.65 28.61
C GLY A 118 -0.32 -24.60 27.97
N ASP A 119 0.23 -23.46 27.52
CA ASP A 119 -0.52 -22.48 26.75
C ASP A 119 -1.04 -23.11 25.45
N ASP A 120 -2.31 -22.85 25.12
CA ASP A 120 -2.88 -23.23 23.85
C ASP A 120 -2.49 -22.25 22.73
N LEU A 121 -2.74 -22.64 21.47
CA LEU A 121 -2.35 -21.84 20.30
C LEU A 121 -3.00 -20.46 20.28
N ASP A 122 -4.21 -20.31 20.81
CA ASP A 122 -4.92 -19.02 20.82
C ASP A 122 -4.32 -18.09 21.87
N THR A 123 -3.92 -18.61 23.02
CA THR A 123 -3.18 -17.89 24.06
C THR A 123 -1.83 -17.42 23.53
N VAL A 124 -1.06 -18.30 22.89
CA VAL A 124 0.24 -17.95 22.27
C VAL A 124 0.04 -16.92 21.17
N ARG A 125 -1.01 -17.06 20.34
CA ARG A 125 -1.32 -16.11 19.26
C ARG A 125 -1.63 -14.73 19.81
N LEU A 126 -2.50 -14.65 20.82
CA LEU A 126 -2.86 -13.40 21.47
C LEU A 126 -1.62 -12.71 22.07
N ALA A 127 -0.75 -13.45 22.76
CA ALA A 127 0.47 -12.91 23.34
C ALA A 127 1.44 -12.38 22.26
N VAL A 128 1.63 -13.13 21.17
CA VAL A 128 2.44 -12.70 20.02
C VAL A 128 1.86 -11.45 19.37
N ASP A 129 0.55 -11.42 19.10
CA ASP A 129 -0.08 -10.29 18.41
C ASP A 129 -0.12 -9.03 19.30
N LEU A 130 -0.25 -9.17 20.63
CA LEU A 130 -0.07 -8.06 21.57
C LEU A 130 1.37 -7.54 21.56
N ARG A 131 2.36 -8.44 21.61
CA ARG A 131 3.76 -8.04 21.58
C ARG A 131 4.15 -7.37 20.26
N ARG A 132 3.60 -7.83 19.13
CA ARG A 132 3.77 -7.19 17.82
C ARG A 132 3.22 -5.76 17.84
N ALA A 133 2.03 -5.56 18.42
CA ALA A 133 1.45 -4.22 18.55
C ALA A 133 2.32 -3.30 19.40
N GLU A 134 2.85 -3.78 20.54
CA GLU A 134 3.79 -3.01 21.37
C GLU A 134 5.05 -2.58 20.61
N ILE A 135 5.62 -3.48 19.78
CA ILE A 135 6.77 -3.17 18.94
C ILE A 135 6.41 -2.09 17.91
N VAL A 136 5.25 -2.21 17.26
CA VAL A 136 4.75 -1.23 16.31
C VAL A 136 4.61 0.15 16.96
N ASP A 137 3.94 0.21 18.10
CA ASP A 137 3.71 1.45 18.84
C ASP A 137 5.04 2.11 19.24
N ALA A 138 6.02 1.31 19.67
CA ALA A 138 7.36 1.78 20.03
C ALA A 138 8.16 2.29 18.83
N GLU A 139 8.08 1.63 17.67
CA GLU A 139 8.76 2.01 16.43
C GLU A 139 8.12 3.25 15.76
N LEU A 140 6.80 3.43 15.89
CA LEU A 140 6.08 4.59 15.34
C LEU A 140 6.13 5.82 16.25
N ALA A 141 6.31 5.65 17.56
CA ALA A 141 6.33 6.77 18.51
C ALA A 141 7.32 7.90 18.13
N PRO A 142 8.58 7.63 17.71
CA PRO A 142 9.52 8.65 17.27
C PRO A 142 9.13 9.33 15.95
N MET A 143 8.35 8.66 15.09
CA MET A 143 7.90 9.23 13.82
C MET A 143 6.79 10.26 13.97
N ARG A 144 6.13 10.32 15.12
CA ARG A 144 4.98 11.21 15.34
C ARG A 144 5.43 12.67 15.33
N PRO A 145 5.14 13.43 14.27
CA PRO A 145 5.44 14.83 14.28
C PRO A 145 4.53 15.54 15.30
N LYS A 146 5.04 16.63 15.86
CA LYS A 146 4.20 17.48 16.71
C LYS A 146 3.07 18.08 15.87
N PRO A 147 1.81 18.06 16.36
CA PRO A 147 0.72 18.75 15.69
C PRO A 147 1.05 20.23 15.48
N ALA A 148 0.66 20.77 14.33
CA ALA A 148 0.79 22.20 14.09
C ALA A 148 -0.28 22.99 14.89
N PRO A 149 0.04 24.18 15.42
CA PRO A 149 -0.78 24.88 16.44
C PRO A 149 -2.20 25.31 16.02
N ASP A 150 -2.60 25.10 14.76
CA ASP A 150 -3.90 25.50 14.20
C ASP A 150 -4.52 24.41 13.31
N THR A 151 -4.14 23.14 13.50
CA THR A 151 -4.72 22.04 12.74
C THR A 151 -5.97 21.48 13.41
N PRO A 152 -6.98 21.04 12.62
CA PRO A 152 -8.18 20.46 13.19
C PRO A 152 -7.86 19.18 13.96
N THR A 153 -8.71 18.88 14.93
CA THR A 153 -8.66 17.60 15.63
C THR A 153 -9.38 16.54 14.80
N TRP A 154 -8.73 15.40 14.64
CA TRP A 154 -9.27 14.22 13.98
C TRP A 154 -9.58 13.16 15.02
N THR A 155 -10.80 12.63 14.99
CA THR A 155 -11.20 11.51 15.83
C THR A 155 -11.17 10.23 15.01
N ILE A 156 -10.42 9.23 15.47
CA ILE A 156 -10.33 7.89 14.88
C ILE A 156 -11.20 6.92 15.68
N ASP A 157 -12.13 6.26 14.99
CA ASP A 157 -12.84 5.07 15.45
C ASP A 157 -12.16 3.85 14.81
N TYR A 158 -11.50 3.03 15.63
CA TYR A 158 -10.70 1.86 15.23
C TYR A 158 -11.33 0.57 15.77
N ASP A 159 -11.63 -0.37 14.87
CA ASP A 159 -12.29 -1.63 15.20
C ASP A 159 -11.29 -2.76 15.55
N GLU A 160 -11.80 -3.93 15.90
CA GLU A 160 -10.97 -5.10 16.26
C GLU A 160 -10.42 -5.88 15.05
N HIS A 161 -10.94 -5.62 13.86
CA HIS A 161 -10.53 -6.26 12.60
C HIS A 161 -9.53 -5.40 11.82
N GLY A 162 -9.15 -4.24 12.36
CA GLY A 162 -8.16 -3.33 11.81
C GLY A 162 -8.75 -2.26 10.89
N GLY A 163 -10.06 -2.25 10.69
CA GLY A 163 -10.77 -1.20 9.97
C GLY A 163 -10.88 0.07 10.82
N PHE A 164 -10.75 1.22 10.17
CA PHE A 164 -10.93 2.50 10.86
C PHE A 164 -11.64 3.54 10.02
N VAL A 165 -12.27 4.48 10.74
CA VAL A 165 -12.86 5.70 10.20
C VAL A 165 -12.30 6.88 10.97
N ALA A 166 -11.82 7.89 10.24
CA ALA A 166 -11.37 9.14 10.85
C ALA A 166 -12.29 10.29 10.43
N THR A 167 -12.67 11.15 11.38
CA THR A 167 -13.52 12.32 11.12
C THR A 167 -12.89 13.58 11.69
N SER A 168 -12.99 14.69 10.95
CA SER A 168 -12.47 15.99 11.40
C SER A 168 -13.52 16.73 12.22
N SER A 169 -13.09 17.40 13.30
CA SER A 169 -13.90 18.36 14.06
C SER A 169 -14.28 19.57 13.22
N ASP A 170 -13.45 19.92 12.25
CA ASP A 170 -13.67 21.02 11.31
C ASP A 170 -14.25 20.46 10.01
N GLN A 171 -15.49 20.86 9.70
CA GLN A 171 -16.15 20.55 8.44
C GLN A 171 -16.08 21.76 7.51
N THR A 172 -14.86 22.26 7.22
CA THR A 172 -14.71 23.33 6.24
C THR A 172 -15.37 22.91 4.93
N GLY A 173 -16.27 23.76 4.43
CA GLY A 173 -17.01 23.52 3.19
C GLY A 173 -16.17 23.79 1.93
N ASP A 174 -14.85 23.90 2.03
CA ASP A 174 -13.98 24.26 0.92
C ASP A 174 -13.89 23.14 -0.14
N GLY A 175 -14.04 21.88 0.26
CA GLY A 175 -13.99 20.70 -0.60
C GLY A 175 -12.57 20.27 -1.02
N THR A 176 -11.54 21.03 -0.65
CA THR A 176 -10.13 20.63 -0.80
C THR A 176 -9.60 19.93 0.44
N THR A 177 -10.17 20.22 1.60
CA THR A 177 -9.80 19.57 2.86
C THR A 177 -10.70 18.35 3.05
N PRO A 178 -10.14 17.15 3.23
CA PRO A 178 -10.90 15.96 3.60
C PRO A 178 -11.68 16.20 4.91
N TRP A 179 -12.92 15.73 4.98
CA TRP A 179 -13.70 15.75 6.23
C TRP A 179 -13.83 14.36 6.87
N LYS A 180 -13.51 13.31 6.11
CA LYS A 180 -13.64 11.93 6.55
C LYS A 180 -12.67 11.02 5.80
N PHE A 181 -12.09 10.06 6.51
CA PHE A 181 -11.33 8.94 5.95
C PHE A 181 -11.98 7.62 6.36
N TRP A 182 -11.70 6.59 5.60
CA TRP A 182 -11.84 5.21 6.00
C TRP A 182 -10.60 4.44 5.53
N GLY A 183 -10.26 3.33 6.16
CA GLY A 183 -9.07 2.58 5.82
C GLY A 183 -8.91 1.35 6.67
N SER A 184 -7.74 0.71 6.58
CA SER A 184 -7.34 -0.30 7.54
C SER A 184 -5.86 -0.20 7.89
N ALA A 185 -5.52 -0.68 9.09
CA ALA A 185 -4.17 -0.75 9.61
C ALA A 185 -4.11 -1.85 10.70
N ALA A 186 -2.93 -2.46 10.89
CA ALA A 186 -2.78 -3.55 11.85
C ALA A 186 -2.91 -3.10 13.32
N THR A 187 -2.60 -1.84 13.64
CA THR A 187 -2.82 -1.25 14.97
C THR A 187 -3.48 0.12 14.88
N ALA A 188 -4.03 0.59 16.00
CA ALA A 188 -4.56 1.95 16.12
C ALA A 188 -3.47 3.02 15.86
N ASP A 189 -2.24 2.74 16.28
CA ASP A 189 -1.10 3.62 16.08
C ASP A 189 -0.66 3.65 14.61
N SER A 190 -0.72 2.53 13.89
CA SER A 190 -0.55 2.50 12.42
C SER A 190 -1.66 3.28 11.70
N ALA A 191 -2.91 3.26 12.20
CA ALA A 191 -3.99 4.09 11.67
C ALA A 191 -3.73 5.59 11.90
N ALA A 192 -3.29 5.98 13.10
CA ALA A 192 -2.92 7.37 13.40
C ALA A 192 -1.69 7.84 12.60
N HIS A 193 -0.70 6.97 12.42
CA HIS A 193 0.45 7.22 11.56
C HIS A 193 0.02 7.45 10.10
N THR A 194 -0.87 6.59 9.57
CA THR A 194 -1.42 6.75 8.21
C THR A 194 -2.10 8.09 8.01
N LEU A 195 -2.92 8.51 8.99
CA LEU A 195 -3.58 9.81 8.94
C LEU A 195 -2.58 10.97 9.04
N THR A 196 -1.59 10.85 9.93
CA THR A 196 -0.53 11.86 10.08
C THR A 196 0.31 11.97 8.82
N TRP A 197 0.61 10.84 8.18
CA TRP A 197 1.35 10.76 6.94
C TRP A 197 0.62 11.44 5.78
N TYR A 198 -0.72 11.33 5.73
CA TYR A 198 -1.52 12.10 4.78
C TYR A 198 -1.27 13.61 4.89
N PHE A 199 -1.17 14.11 6.12
CA PHE A 199 -0.97 15.50 6.50
C PHE A 199 0.49 15.82 6.86
N LEU A 200 1.46 15.17 6.20
CA LEU A 200 2.88 15.30 6.51
C LEU A 200 3.38 16.76 6.58
N ASP A 201 2.83 17.63 5.74
CA ASP A 201 3.14 19.08 5.70
C ASP A 201 2.56 19.85 6.90
N ARG A 202 1.42 19.40 7.44
CA ARG A 202 0.70 20.05 8.56
C ARG A 202 -0.02 19.02 9.45
N PRO A 203 0.71 18.30 10.31
CA PRO A 203 0.16 17.20 11.10
C PRO A 203 -1.02 17.63 11.99
N PRO A 204 -2.12 16.86 12.04
CA PRO A 204 -3.28 17.15 12.85
C PRO A 204 -3.09 16.77 14.31
N HIS A 205 -4.01 17.23 15.16
CA HIS A 205 -4.28 16.58 16.44
C HIS A 205 -5.10 15.31 16.19
N ILE A 206 -4.74 14.20 16.84
CA ILE A 206 -5.45 12.93 16.70
C ILE A 206 -5.94 12.48 18.07
N ASP A 207 -7.25 12.24 18.16
CA ASP A 207 -7.92 11.61 19.29
C ASP A 207 -8.54 10.28 18.84
N PHE A 208 -8.75 9.38 19.79
CA PHE A 208 -9.46 8.14 19.54
C PHE A 208 -10.78 8.11 20.31
N ASP A 209 -11.85 7.70 19.64
CA ASP A 209 -13.17 7.48 20.24
C ASP A 209 -13.73 6.14 19.77
N PRO A 210 -13.82 5.11 20.65
CA PRO A 210 -13.49 5.16 22.07
C PRO A 210 -11.97 5.32 22.33
N PRO A 211 -11.56 5.77 23.54
CA PRO A 211 -10.16 5.81 23.93
C PRO A 211 -9.50 4.43 23.75
N GLN A 212 -8.28 4.43 23.21
CA GLN A 212 -7.58 3.17 22.91
C GLN A 212 -7.15 2.47 24.20
N ILE A 213 -7.34 1.16 24.17
CA ILE A 213 -6.75 0.20 25.10
C ILE A 213 -5.77 -0.66 24.29
N PRO A 214 -4.72 -1.21 24.90
CA PRO A 214 -3.84 -2.16 24.22
C PRO A 214 -4.66 -3.29 23.57
N ARG A 215 -4.40 -3.54 22.28
CA ARG A 215 -5.11 -4.54 21.47
C ARG A 215 -4.08 -5.34 20.66
N PRO A 216 -4.36 -6.63 20.36
CA PRO A 216 -3.52 -7.40 19.46
C PRO A 216 -3.50 -6.77 18.06
N CYS A 217 -2.41 -6.97 17.32
CA CYS A 217 -2.37 -6.66 15.89
C CYS A 217 -3.55 -7.30 15.17
N ALA A 218 -4.32 -6.48 14.47
CA ALA A 218 -5.42 -6.93 13.64
C ALA A 218 -4.91 -7.59 12.35
N ARG A 219 -5.61 -8.61 11.90
CA ARG A 219 -5.40 -9.19 10.56
C ARG A 219 -6.21 -8.39 9.56
N THR A 220 -5.55 -7.46 8.87
CA THR A 220 -6.20 -6.67 7.82
C THR A 220 -6.70 -7.60 6.70
N GLY A 221 -8.00 -7.57 6.43
CA GLY A 221 -8.66 -8.45 5.46
C GLY A 221 -10.03 -7.90 5.05
N PRO A 222 -10.88 -8.70 4.40
CA PRO A 222 -12.22 -8.27 3.98
C PRO A 222 -13.07 -7.70 5.12
N ASP A 223 -12.91 -8.23 6.33
CA ASP A 223 -13.65 -7.78 7.52
C ASP A 223 -13.20 -6.39 8.03
N SER A 224 -12.05 -5.90 7.58
CA SER A 224 -11.55 -4.54 7.87
C SER A 224 -12.14 -3.46 6.94
N ASP A 225 -12.96 -3.85 5.94
CA ASP A 225 -13.50 -2.93 4.96
C ASP A 225 -14.62 -2.04 5.54
N ARG A 226 -14.25 -0.80 5.89
CA ARG A 226 -15.20 0.25 6.30
C ARG A 226 -15.59 1.20 5.16
N SER A 227 -15.43 0.79 3.90
CA SER A 227 -15.72 1.65 2.72
C SER A 227 -17.14 2.20 2.67
N ARG A 228 -18.12 1.46 3.21
CA ARG A 228 -19.53 1.91 3.28
C ARG A 228 -19.74 3.12 4.18
N GLU A 229 -18.84 3.35 5.12
CA GLU A 229 -18.87 4.50 6.02
C GLU A 229 -18.06 5.67 5.46
N GLY A 230 -17.22 5.43 4.46
CA GLY A 230 -16.43 6.42 3.76
C GLY A 230 -17.25 7.44 2.99
N PRO A 231 -16.70 8.64 2.72
CA PRO A 231 -17.36 9.59 1.83
C PRO A 231 -17.28 9.12 0.38
N SER A 232 -18.31 9.42 -0.42
CA SER A 232 -18.30 9.17 -1.86
C SER A 232 -17.99 10.44 -2.67
N VAL A 233 -17.51 10.28 -3.90
CA VAL A 233 -17.32 11.41 -4.83
C VAL A 233 -18.66 12.12 -5.09
N LEU A 234 -19.78 11.39 -5.13
CA LEU A 234 -21.10 11.99 -5.25
C LEU A 234 -21.45 12.89 -4.06
N ASP A 235 -21.04 12.51 -2.83
CA ASP A 235 -21.25 13.36 -1.65
C ASP A 235 -20.40 14.63 -1.71
N LEU A 236 -19.18 14.56 -2.27
CA LEU A 236 -18.35 15.72 -2.55
C LEU A 236 -19.03 16.68 -3.54
N LEU A 237 -19.58 16.17 -4.65
CA LEU A 237 -20.24 16.98 -5.67
C LEU A 237 -21.50 17.67 -5.14
N LYS A 238 -22.31 16.96 -4.34
CA LYS A 238 -23.54 17.50 -3.73
C LYS A 238 -23.29 18.71 -2.83
N ARG A 239 -22.08 18.87 -2.28
CA ARG A 239 -21.73 20.02 -1.41
C ARG A 239 -21.72 21.35 -2.15
N ARG A 240 -21.47 21.35 -3.47
CA ARG A 240 -21.45 22.55 -4.33
C ARG A 240 -20.69 23.74 -3.72
N GLY A 241 -19.53 23.46 -3.11
CA GLY A 241 -18.69 24.46 -2.47
C GLY A 241 -17.94 25.36 -3.48
N PRO A 242 -17.09 26.29 -2.99
CA PRO A 242 -16.36 27.23 -3.85
C PRO A 242 -15.55 26.58 -4.98
N ILE A 243 -14.98 25.39 -4.73
CA ILE A 243 -14.19 24.67 -5.73
C ILE A 243 -15.06 24.07 -6.84
N TYR A 244 -16.28 23.63 -6.51
CA TYR A 244 -17.26 23.20 -7.51
C TYR A 244 -17.57 24.37 -8.46
N GLU A 245 -17.83 25.56 -7.92
CA GLU A 245 -18.11 26.76 -8.72
C GLU A 245 -16.92 27.21 -9.58
N GLN A 246 -15.69 27.09 -9.06
CA GLN A 246 -14.48 27.31 -9.86
C GLN A 246 -14.37 26.32 -11.02
N HIS A 247 -14.62 25.03 -10.76
CA HIS A 247 -14.59 24.00 -11.79
C HIS A 247 -15.68 24.25 -12.84
N LEU A 248 -16.91 24.55 -12.42
CA LEU A 248 -18.02 24.88 -13.29
C LEU A 248 -17.72 26.10 -14.17
N THR A 249 -17.08 27.12 -13.61
CA THR A 249 -16.63 28.30 -14.36
C THR A 249 -15.58 27.91 -15.42
N ALA A 250 -14.62 27.05 -15.08
CA ALA A 250 -13.64 26.54 -16.03
C ALA A 250 -14.29 25.70 -17.15
N CYS A 251 -15.30 24.88 -16.83
CA CYS A 251 -16.09 24.16 -17.82
C CYS A 251 -16.79 25.12 -18.79
N ARG A 252 -17.40 26.21 -18.30
CA ARG A 252 -18.01 27.24 -19.16
C ARG A 252 -16.96 27.83 -20.12
N SER A 253 -15.80 28.24 -19.60
CA SER A 253 -14.72 28.80 -20.42
C SER A 253 -14.20 27.82 -21.46
N ALA A 254 -13.96 26.56 -21.09
CA ALA A 254 -13.52 25.52 -22.01
C ALA A 254 -14.58 25.25 -23.10
N ARG A 255 -15.87 25.24 -22.74
CA ARG A 255 -16.99 25.08 -23.66
C ARG A 255 -17.04 26.20 -24.71
N GLU A 256 -16.84 27.45 -24.31
CA GLU A 256 -16.83 28.58 -25.25
C GLU A 256 -15.65 28.47 -26.23
N VAL A 257 -14.44 28.13 -25.76
CA VAL A 257 -13.28 27.90 -26.63
C VAL A 257 -13.55 26.77 -27.64
N LEU A 258 -14.18 25.68 -27.21
CA LEU A 258 -14.51 24.56 -28.10
C LEU A 258 -15.57 24.94 -29.14
N ARG A 259 -16.54 25.80 -28.79
CA ARG A 259 -17.56 26.32 -29.72
C ARG A 259 -16.99 27.22 -30.80
N GLU A 260 -15.85 27.86 -30.56
CA GLU A 260 -15.10 28.61 -31.57
C GLU A 260 -14.34 27.69 -32.57
N HIS A 261 -14.23 26.40 -32.26
CA HIS A 261 -13.52 25.40 -33.07
C HIS A 261 -14.37 24.14 -33.38
N PRO A 262 -15.62 24.26 -33.88
CA PRO A 262 -16.55 23.15 -33.96
C PRO A 262 -16.08 22.04 -34.93
N ASP A 263 -15.41 22.41 -36.02
CA ASP A 263 -14.95 21.48 -37.06
C ASP A 263 -13.55 20.89 -36.78
N ASP A 264 -12.85 21.34 -35.73
CA ASP A 264 -11.44 21.01 -35.50
C ASP A 264 -11.06 20.70 -34.03
N ILE A 265 -12.02 20.18 -33.26
CA ILE A 265 -11.82 19.77 -31.86
C ILE A 265 -10.62 18.83 -31.72
N LYS A 266 -10.44 17.89 -32.66
CA LYS A 266 -9.34 16.91 -32.61
C LYS A 266 -7.97 17.57 -32.67
N SER A 267 -7.76 18.46 -33.63
CA SER A 267 -6.50 19.20 -33.75
C SER A 267 -6.29 20.13 -32.56
N HIS A 268 -7.36 20.77 -32.06
CA HIS A 268 -7.28 21.60 -30.87
C HIS A 268 -6.76 20.80 -29.66
N LEU A 269 -7.35 19.65 -29.36
CA LEU A 269 -6.89 18.77 -28.26
C LEU A 269 -5.45 18.29 -28.48
N ALA A 270 -5.10 17.88 -29.70
CA ALA A 270 -3.73 17.45 -30.02
C ALA A 270 -2.69 18.58 -29.81
N LYS A 271 -3.04 19.82 -30.19
CA LYS A 271 -2.20 21.00 -29.94
C LYS A 271 -2.03 21.27 -28.45
N ARG A 272 -3.11 21.17 -27.66
CA ARG A 272 -3.07 21.31 -26.19
C ARG A 272 -2.20 20.22 -25.55
N ALA A 273 -2.35 18.97 -25.97
CA ALA A 273 -1.50 17.85 -25.53
C ALA A 273 -0.01 18.08 -25.85
N ALA A 274 0.30 18.52 -27.08
CA ALA A 274 1.68 18.82 -27.48
C ALA A 274 2.29 19.94 -26.63
N GLN A 275 1.52 20.99 -26.35
CA GLN A 275 1.95 22.07 -25.46
C GLN A 275 2.22 21.55 -24.04
N LEU A 276 1.29 20.77 -23.46
CA LEU A 276 1.47 20.18 -22.13
C LEU A 276 2.73 19.30 -22.07
N ASN A 277 2.95 18.44 -23.06
CA ASN A 277 4.15 17.59 -23.11
C ASN A 277 5.47 18.39 -23.21
N THR A 278 5.41 19.69 -23.55
CA THR A 278 6.58 20.57 -23.62
C THR A 278 6.75 21.38 -22.35
N THR A 279 5.67 21.98 -21.85
CA THR A 279 5.72 22.93 -20.72
C THR A 279 5.51 22.28 -19.38
N ASP A 280 4.81 21.15 -19.36
CA ASP A 280 4.43 20.45 -18.14
C ASP A 280 4.29 18.92 -18.34
N PRO A 281 5.40 18.24 -18.69
CA PRO A 281 5.39 16.81 -18.98
C PRO A 281 5.02 15.97 -17.76
N GLN A 282 4.52 14.77 -18.02
CA GLN A 282 4.32 13.77 -16.97
C GLN A 282 5.66 13.22 -16.49
N LEU A 283 5.63 12.62 -15.30
CA LEU A 283 6.70 11.80 -14.80
C LEU A 283 6.75 10.49 -15.63
N ASP A 284 7.85 10.27 -16.34
CA ASP A 284 8.01 9.13 -17.27
C ASP A 284 7.82 7.76 -16.60
N GLU A 285 8.19 7.66 -15.31
CA GLU A 285 8.12 6.45 -14.50
C GLU A 285 7.36 6.74 -13.21
N GLN A 286 6.03 6.71 -13.27
CA GLN A 286 5.18 7.06 -12.12
C GLN A 286 5.34 6.12 -10.91
N SER A 287 5.87 4.90 -11.12
CA SER A 287 6.09 3.92 -10.05
C SER A 287 7.09 4.40 -8.99
N VAL A 288 7.94 5.38 -9.30
CA VAL A 288 8.85 6.00 -8.32
C VAL A 288 8.13 6.70 -7.17
N LEU A 289 6.85 7.03 -7.36
CA LEU A 289 5.96 7.62 -6.36
C LEU A 289 5.27 6.58 -5.47
N ASN A 290 5.45 5.28 -5.75
CA ASN A 290 4.96 4.19 -4.90
C ASN A 290 5.69 4.19 -3.56
N PRO A 291 5.07 3.60 -2.53
CA PRO A 291 5.76 3.28 -1.28
C PRO A 291 7.10 2.56 -1.52
N LEU A 292 8.01 2.75 -0.58
CA LEU A 292 9.36 2.21 -0.64
C LEU A 292 9.38 0.78 -0.13
N GLY A 293 9.88 -0.14 -0.95
CA GLY A 293 10.32 -1.46 -0.50
C GLY A 293 9.23 -2.29 0.19
N SER A 294 9.62 -3.49 0.62
CA SER A 294 8.94 -4.12 1.75
C SER A 294 9.49 -3.53 3.04
N PRO A 295 8.65 -3.08 3.98
CA PRO A 295 9.12 -2.64 5.29
C PRO A 295 9.68 -3.83 6.06
N ARG A 296 10.57 -3.54 7.03
CA ARG A 296 11.09 -4.58 7.92
C ARG A 296 10.00 -5.23 8.77
N ASN A 297 8.99 -4.44 9.14
CA ASN A 297 7.83 -4.88 9.89
C ASN A 297 6.56 -4.45 9.14
N HIS A 298 5.82 -5.42 8.60
CA HIS A 298 4.59 -5.19 7.85
C HIS A 298 3.40 -4.75 8.69
N ASP A 299 3.48 -4.83 10.03
CA ASP A 299 2.40 -4.34 10.91
C ASP A 299 2.33 -2.80 10.96
N HIS A 300 3.33 -2.12 10.38
CA HIS A 300 3.28 -0.68 10.11
C HIS A 300 2.39 -0.31 8.94
N ASP A 301 2.05 -1.28 8.09
CA ASP A 301 1.27 -1.02 6.89
C ASP A 301 -0.12 -0.50 7.27
N GLY A 302 -0.46 0.61 6.63
CA GLY A 302 -1.75 1.26 6.81
C GLY A 302 -2.13 1.99 5.54
N PHE A 303 -3.40 1.87 5.18
CA PHE A 303 -3.97 2.57 4.04
C PHE A 303 -5.18 3.39 4.50
N ALA A 304 -5.37 4.54 3.87
CA ALA A 304 -6.56 5.36 4.06
C ALA A 304 -7.06 5.92 2.74
N ILE A 305 -8.38 6.04 2.63
CA ILE A 305 -9.07 6.59 1.47
C ILE A 305 -10.00 7.71 1.93
N THR A 306 -9.98 8.81 1.18
CA THR A 306 -10.91 9.93 1.31
C THR A 306 -11.41 10.37 -0.07
N VAL A 307 -12.22 11.42 -0.13
CA VAL A 307 -12.60 12.11 -1.37
C VAL A 307 -12.33 13.60 -1.23
N GLN A 308 -11.82 14.20 -2.28
CA GLN A 308 -11.55 15.65 -2.32
C GLN A 308 -11.45 16.16 -3.75
N TRP A 309 -11.50 17.48 -3.89
CA TRP A 309 -11.07 18.14 -5.12
C TRP A 309 -9.55 18.24 -5.15
N VAL A 310 -8.93 17.60 -6.14
CA VAL A 310 -7.48 17.62 -6.36
C VAL A 310 -7.16 18.57 -7.51
N PRO A 311 -6.23 19.53 -7.34
CA PRO A 311 -5.75 20.35 -8.44
C PRO A 311 -5.13 19.48 -9.53
N THR A 312 -5.55 19.63 -10.78
CA THR A 312 -5.11 18.75 -11.87
C THR A 312 -3.61 18.86 -12.14
N HIS A 313 -2.98 19.99 -11.81
CA HIS A 313 -1.53 20.19 -11.96
C HIS A 313 -0.70 19.39 -10.95
N LEU A 314 -1.28 18.94 -9.83
CA LEU A 314 -0.59 18.07 -8.87
C LEU A 314 -0.65 16.58 -9.26
N VAL A 315 -1.45 16.21 -10.27
CA VAL A 315 -1.44 14.86 -10.85
C VAL A 315 -0.34 14.80 -11.90
N VAL A 316 0.78 14.17 -11.54
CA VAL A 316 2.02 14.18 -12.32
C VAL A 316 2.32 12.85 -13.01
N GLY A 317 1.58 11.79 -12.67
CA GLY A 317 1.75 10.46 -13.24
C GLY A 317 0.43 9.80 -13.64
N THR A 318 0.44 9.12 -14.78
CA THR A 318 -0.63 8.24 -15.26
C THR A 318 0.00 7.00 -15.90
N ASP A 319 -0.82 6.01 -16.25
CA ASP A 319 -0.34 4.82 -16.98
C ASP A 319 0.11 5.12 -18.42
N HIS A 320 -0.12 6.34 -18.91
CA HIS A 320 0.30 6.78 -20.22
C HIS A 320 1.33 7.90 -20.09
N ARG A 321 2.56 7.65 -20.56
CA ARG A 321 3.70 8.57 -20.36
C ARG A 321 3.53 9.97 -20.95
N ARG A 322 2.61 10.17 -21.89
CA ARG A 322 2.43 11.45 -22.60
C ARG A 322 0.98 11.90 -22.56
N TRP A 323 0.78 13.20 -22.33
CA TRP A 323 -0.55 13.79 -22.35
C TRP A 323 -1.18 13.59 -23.72
N GLY A 324 -2.46 13.20 -23.74
CA GLY A 324 -3.24 12.94 -24.96
C GLY A 324 -2.87 11.67 -25.73
N ASP A 325 -1.89 10.88 -25.27
CA ASP A 325 -1.53 9.59 -25.85
C ASP A 325 -2.19 8.46 -25.04
N PHE A 326 -2.98 7.63 -25.70
CA PHE A 326 -3.66 6.47 -25.10
C PHE A 326 -3.31 5.16 -25.81
N GLY A 327 -2.37 5.20 -26.77
CA GLY A 327 -2.17 4.11 -27.73
C GLY A 327 -3.50 3.67 -28.35
N ASP A 328 -3.74 2.36 -28.37
CA ASP A 328 -4.99 1.76 -28.87
C ASP A 328 -6.10 1.69 -27.81
N HIS A 329 -5.84 2.11 -26.57
CA HIS A 329 -6.77 1.94 -25.46
C HIS A 329 -7.82 3.06 -25.42
N ARG A 330 -8.95 2.82 -26.08
CA ARG A 330 -10.14 3.71 -26.10
C ARG A 330 -9.79 5.18 -26.44
N PRO A 331 -9.12 5.45 -27.58
CA PRO A 331 -8.67 6.80 -27.94
C PRO A 331 -9.82 7.81 -28.19
N TYR A 332 -11.08 7.35 -28.24
CA TYR A 332 -12.26 8.18 -28.44
C TYR A 332 -12.80 8.84 -27.16
N ILE A 333 -12.43 8.36 -25.97
CA ILE A 333 -12.98 8.85 -24.69
C ILE A 333 -12.79 10.37 -24.47
N PRO A 334 -11.64 10.99 -24.80
CA PRO A 334 -11.50 12.45 -24.71
C PRO A 334 -12.55 13.20 -25.54
N PHE A 335 -12.95 12.65 -26.70
CA PHE A 335 -13.99 13.24 -27.52
C PHE A 335 -15.36 13.11 -26.88
N ASP A 336 -15.69 11.95 -26.31
CA ASP A 336 -16.96 11.75 -25.59
C ASP A 336 -17.09 12.75 -24.43
N ILE A 337 -16.00 12.95 -23.67
CA ILE A 337 -15.94 13.96 -22.60
C ILE A 337 -16.19 15.37 -23.17
N VAL A 338 -15.56 15.71 -24.30
CA VAL A 338 -15.78 17.01 -24.96
C VAL A 338 -17.22 17.17 -25.46
N GLN A 339 -17.83 16.11 -26.01
CA GLN A 339 -19.23 16.16 -26.43
C GLN A 339 -20.17 16.37 -25.23
N GLY A 340 -19.92 15.70 -24.11
CA GLY A 340 -20.63 15.95 -22.85
C GLY A 340 -20.48 17.40 -22.39
N LEU A 341 -19.27 17.96 -22.46
CA LEU A 341 -19.01 19.36 -22.09
C LEU A 341 -19.77 20.35 -22.98
N LEU A 342 -19.99 20.03 -24.25
CA LEU A 342 -20.68 20.89 -25.22
C LEU A 342 -22.21 20.94 -25.01
N THR A 343 -22.75 20.08 -24.15
CA THR A 343 -24.17 20.11 -23.78
C THR A 343 -24.55 21.40 -23.01
N ASN A 344 -25.86 21.62 -22.84
CA ASN A 344 -26.36 22.81 -22.14
C ASN A 344 -26.29 22.69 -20.61
N ASP A 345 -26.34 21.47 -20.08
CA ASP A 345 -26.38 21.19 -18.64
C ASP A 345 -24.99 20.78 -18.13
N LEU A 346 -24.25 21.78 -17.62
CA LEU A 346 -22.90 21.55 -17.11
C LEU A 346 -22.88 20.84 -15.75
N ASP A 347 -23.93 20.97 -14.95
CA ASP A 347 -24.06 20.25 -13.70
C ASP A 347 -24.17 18.75 -13.98
N ALA A 348 -25.06 18.36 -14.91
CA ALA A 348 -25.19 16.96 -15.33
C ALA A 348 -23.90 16.42 -15.97
N PHE A 349 -23.19 17.23 -16.75
CA PHE A 349 -21.89 16.86 -17.30
C PHE A 349 -20.85 16.60 -16.18
N ILE A 350 -20.77 17.45 -15.16
CA ILE A 350 -19.83 17.27 -14.03
C ILE A 350 -20.17 16.00 -13.26
N ASP A 351 -21.46 15.76 -12.99
CA ASP A 351 -21.93 14.55 -12.33
C ASP A 351 -21.61 13.29 -13.14
N GLU A 352 -21.71 13.32 -14.47
CA GLU A 352 -21.33 12.21 -15.34
C GLU A 352 -19.80 12.01 -15.40
N LEU A 353 -19.05 13.11 -15.55
CA LEU A 353 -17.59 13.10 -15.65
C LEU A 353 -16.96 12.42 -14.44
N PHE A 354 -17.46 12.72 -13.24
CA PHE A 354 -16.97 12.20 -11.96
C PHE A 354 -17.83 11.08 -11.35
N GLY A 355 -18.96 10.73 -11.99
CA GLY A 355 -19.92 9.77 -11.45
C GLY A 355 -19.38 8.35 -11.31
N ARG A 356 -18.36 7.98 -12.11
CA ARG A 356 -17.55 6.79 -11.81
C ARG A 356 -16.29 7.20 -11.08
N ARG A 357 -16.07 6.57 -9.92
CA ARG A 357 -14.92 6.78 -9.04
C ARG A 357 -13.62 6.81 -9.83
N ILE A 358 -12.88 7.91 -9.67
CA ILE A 358 -11.47 8.03 -10.00
C ILE A 358 -10.70 7.77 -8.72
N THR A 359 -9.69 6.92 -8.74
CA THR A 359 -8.78 6.74 -7.61
C THR A 359 -7.45 7.40 -7.95
N LEU A 360 -7.03 8.35 -7.14
CA LEU A 360 -5.70 8.93 -7.15
C LEU A 360 -4.90 8.38 -5.96
N LEU A 361 -3.63 8.11 -6.19
CA LEU A 361 -2.70 7.71 -5.15
C LEU A 361 -1.87 8.94 -4.77
N ARG A 362 -1.96 9.31 -3.50
CA ARG A 362 -1.26 10.46 -2.92
C ARG A 362 0.12 10.02 -2.45
N THR A 363 1.13 10.76 -2.86
CA THR A 363 2.48 10.66 -2.32
C THR A 363 2.74 11.89 -1.46
N PRO A 364 2.65 11.79 -0.13
CA PRO A 364 2.89 12.91 0.77
C PRO A 364 4.33 13.43 0.67
N ALA A 365 4.49 14.73 0.87
CA ALA A 365 5.79 15.37 0.98
C ALA A 365 5.71 16.69 1.75
N TRP A 366 6.88 17.19 2.18
CA TRP A 366 7.02 18.28 3.15
C TRP A 366 6.38 19.63 2.80
N ALA A 367 6.31 20.00 1.52
CA ALA A 367 5.68 21.26 1.07
C ALA A 367 4.24 21.06 0.56
N GLY A 368 3.79 19.80 0.49
CA GLY A 368 2.53 19.39 -0.12
C GLY A 368 2.68 18.10 -0.93
N PRO A 369 1.57 17.47 -1.34
CA PRO A 369 1.57 16.17 -2.00
C PRO A 369 1.86 16.23 -3.50
N LEU A 370 2.25 15.08 -4.06
CA LEU A 370 2.05 14.75 -5.47
C LEU A 370 0.99 13.66 -5.60
N TYR A 371 0.43 13.52 -6.81
CA TYR A 371 -0.54 12.47 -7.11
C TYR A 371 -0.20 11.74 -8.40
N ARG A 372 -0.57 10.46 -8.44
CA ARG A 372 -0.69 9.69 -9.69
C ARG A 372 -2.07 9.05 -9.80
N VAL A 373 -2.46 8.68 -11.01
CA VAL A 373 -3.66 7.89 -11.21
C VAL A 373 -3.42 6.47 -10.70
N GLY A 374 -4.35 5.99 -9.87
CA GLY A 374 -4.44 4.58 -9.50
C GLY A 374 -5.40 3.85 -10.43
N GLU A 375 -6.67 4.29 -10.48
CA GLU A 375 -7.71 3.62 -11.24
C GLU A 375 -8.68 4.59 -11.92
N ASN A 376 -9.17 4.20 -13.10
CA ASN A 376 -10.29 4.85 -13.81
C ASN A 376 -10.13 6.36 -14.06
N GLY A 377 -8.90 6.89 -13.98
CA GLY A 377 -8.61 8.33 -14.05
C GLY A 377 -7.93 8.81 -15.33
N ASN A 378 -7.24 7.93 -16.07
CA ASN A 378 -6.29 8.31 -17.12
C ASN A 378 -6.91 9.23 -18.19
N HIS A 379 -7.99 8.82 -18.87
CA HIS A 379 -8.63 9.66 -19.88
C HIS A 379 -9.18 10.98 -19.32
N ARG A 380 -9.67 10.97 -18.08
CA ARG A 380 -10.27 12.16 -17.44
C ARG A 380 -9.23 13.18 -17.07
N ILE A 381 -8.11 12.78 -16.44
CA ILE A 381 -7.03 13.73 -16.13
C ILE A 381 -6.40 14.26 -17.40
N HIS A 382 -6.11 13.42 -18.40
CA HIS A 382 -5.57 13.89 -19.69
C HIS A 382 -6.50 14.94 -20.32
N THR A 383 -7.80 14.65 -20.38
CA THR A 383 -8.79 15.56 -20.99
C THR A 383 -8.96 16.84 -20.18
N ALA A 384 -9.05 16.73 -18.85
CA ALA A 384 -9.09 17.89 -17.95
C ALA A 384 -7.88 18.81 -18.16
N ARG A 385 -6.68 18.25 -18.26
CA ARG A 385 -5.45 19.00 -18.52
C ARG A 385 -5.45 19.66 -19.89
N MET A 386 -5.85 18.94 -20.95
CA MET A 386 -5.96 19.52 -22.30
C MET A 386 -6.94 20.69 -22.36
N LEU A 387 -8.05 20.58 -21.63
CA LEU A 387 -9.12 21.58 -21.52
C LEU A 387 -8.86 22.69 -20.47
N ASN A 388 -7.71 22.66 -19.78
CA ASN A 388 -7.39 23.56 -18.66
C ASN A 388 -8.43 23.54 -17.51
N LEU A 389 -9.06 22.40 -17.28
CA LEU A 389 -9.90 22.23 -16.10
C LEU A 389 -9.01 22.12 -14.85
N PRO A 390 -9.24 22.95 -13.82
CA PRO A 390 -8.31 23.09 -12.70
C PRO A 390 -8.42 21.99 -11.66
N TRP A 391 -9.55 21.26 -11.60
CA TRP A 391 -9.87 20.34 -10.52
C TRP A 391 -10.31 18.96 -11.02
N LEU A 392 -10.01 17.92 -10.24
CA LEU A 392 -10.62 16.59 -10.32
C LEU A 392 -11.30 16.27 -9.00
N ALA A 393 -12.56 15.86 -9.03
CA ALA A 393 -13.19 15.21 -7.89
C ALA A 393 -12.79 13.72 -7.91
N ALA A 394 -12.08 13.27 -6.87
CA ALA A 394 -11.53 11.91 -6.85
C ALA A 394 -11.57 11.30 -5.45
N ALA A 395 -11.60 9.97 -5.42
CA ALA A 395 -11.16 9.22 -4.26
C ALA A 395 -9.63 9.29 -4.21
N VAL A 396 -9.08 9.58 -3.03
CA VAL A 396 -7.65 9.74 -2.81
C VAL A 396 -7.22 8.70 -1.79
N ALA A 397 -6.36 7.79 -2.20
CA ALA A 397 -5.75 6.81 -1.31
C ALA A 397 -4.34 7.27 -0.91
N VAL A 398 -3.94 6.94 0.31
CA VAL A 398 -2.59 7.10 0.83
C VAL A 398 -2.19 5.79 1.50
N GLU A 399 -0.92 5.42 1.32
CA GLU A 399 -0.26 4.33 2.03
C GLU A 399 0.83 4.96 2.90
N ALA A 400 0.81 4.63 4.19
CA ALA A 400 1.78 5.14 5.13
C ALA A 400 3.17 4.61 4.79
N THR A 401 4.19 5.44 4.95
CA THR A 401 5.57 4.99 4.83
C THR A 401 6.03 4.46 6.18
N ALA A 402 6.55 3.22 6.20
CA ALA A 402 7.02 2.55 7.41
C ALA A 402 8.20 3.29 8.07
N PRO A 403 8.53 3.00 9.34
CA PRO A 403 9.71 3.55 10.02
C PRO A 403 11.01 2.91 9.57
N SER A 404 11.01 1.70 9.01
CA SER A 404 12.26 0.96 8.81
C SER A 404 12.29 0.02 7.61
N TRP A 405 13.46 -0.09 7.00
CA TRP A 405 13.73 -0.96 5.85
C TRP A 405 15.14 -1.52 5.87
N ASP A 406 15.29 -2.77 5.42
CA ASP A 406 16.59 -3.29 5.04
C ASP A 406 17.01 -2.71 3.68
N MET A 407 18.31 -2.46 3.49
CA MET A 407 18.80 -1.91 2.22
C MET A 407 18.46 -2.79 1.02
N LEU A 408 18.37 -4.11 1.20
CA LEU A 408 17.94 -5.03 0.16
C LEU A 408 16.51 -4.71 -0.31
N ASP A 409 15.58 -4.49 0.61
CA ASP A 409 14.18 -4.23 0.28
C ASP A 409 14.00 -2.87 -0.39
N LEU A 410 14.75 -1.84 0.04
CA LEU A 410 14.77 -0.54 -0.63
C LEU A 410 15.22 -0.62 -2.10
N ILE A 411 16.04 -1.61 -2.44
CA ILE A 411 16.65 -1.77 -3.77
C ILE A 411 15.83 -2.69 -4.68
N THR A 412 15.10 -3.64 -4.08
CA THR A 412 14.27 -4.62 -4.81
C THR A 412 13.16 -3.93 -5.61
N ASP A 413 12.61 -2.84 -5.08
CA ASP A 413 11.52 -2.09 -5.71
C ASP A 413 11.99 -0.90 -6.55
N ASP A 414 13.30 -0.80 -6.83
CA ASP A 414 13.80 0.24 -7.73
C ASP A 414 13.29 -0.02 -9.16
N PRO A 415 12.78 1.02 -9.87
CA PRO A 415 12.29 0.82 -11.22
C PRO A 415 13.42 0.28 -12.11
N ASP A 416 13.07 -0.75 -12.88
CA ASP A 416 13.99 -1.48 -13.72
C ASP A 416 14.63 -0.58 -14.79
N THR A 417 15.90 -0.24 -14.60
CA THR A 417 16.75 0.32 -15.66
C THR A 417 17.79 -0.70 -16.09
N THR A 418 18.03 -0.79 -17.40
CA THR A 418 19.01 -1.72 -17.98
C THR A 418 20.40 -1.57 -17.34
N SER A 419 20.80 -0.35 -16.97
CA SER A 419 22.09 -0.06 -16.35
C SER A 419 22.21 -0.42 -14.86
N GLN A 420 21.10 -0.67 -14.16
CA GLN A 420 21.13 -1.11 -12.76
C GLN A 420 21.15 -2.63 -12.60
N ARG A 421 20.53 -3.38 -13.52
CA ARG A 421 20.53 -4.85 -13.49
C ARG A 421 21.92 -5.45 -13.69
N ASP A 422 22.77 -4.75 -14.44
CA ASP A 422 24.12 -5.22 -14.76
C ASP A 422 25.12 -4.94 -13.62
N GLN A 423 24.73 -4.20 -12.57
CA GLN A 423 25.60 -3.91 -11.44
C GLN A 423 25.58 -5.02 -10.39
N PRO A 424 26.74 -5.39 -9.82
CA PRO A 424 26.79 -6.31 -8.69
C PRO A 424 25.90 -5.84 -7.54
N PHE A 425 25.20 -6.78 -6.92
CA PHE A 425 24.22 -6.49 -5.88
C PHE A 425 24.83 -5.76 -4.68
N GLU A 426 26.05 -6.15 -4.29
CA GLU A 426 26.83 -5.53 -3.22
C GLU A 426 27.13 -4.06 -3.51
N LYS A 427 27.38 -3.73 -4.79
CA LYS A 427 27.61 -2.34 -5.20
C LYS A 427 26.33 -1.52 -5.07
N ARG A 428 25.17 -2.07 -5.46
CA ARG A 428 23.87 -1.39 -5.31
C ARG A 428 23.57 -1.09 -3.83
N ILE A 429 23.80 -2.07 -2.94
CA ILE A 429 23.68 -1.87 -1.48
C ILE A 429 24.62 -0.77 -1.01
N HIS A 430 25.89 -0.83 -1.41
CA HIS A 430 26.88 0.16 -1.01
C HIS A 430 26.50 1.58 -1.45
N ASP A 431 26.14 1.75 -2.73
CA ASP A 431 25.76 3.04 -3.31
C ASP A 431 24.50 3.60 -2.63
N ARG A 432 23.49 2.74 -2.36
CA ARG A 432 22.29 3.12 -1.59
C ARG A 432 22.64 3.53 -0.16
N THR A 433 23.50 2.77 0.51
CA THR A 433 23.93 3.07 1.89
C THR A 433 24.62 4.42 1.97
N LEU A 434 25.52 4.73 1.02
CA LEU A 434 26.19 6.02 0.94
C LEU A 434 25.22 7.17 0.69
N LEU A 435 24.20 6.97 -0.16
CA LEU A 435 23.14 7.94 -0.40
C LEU A 435 22.37 8.24 0.90
N VAL A 436 21.90 7.19 1.58
CA VAL A 436 21.13 7.33 2.84
C VAL A 436 21.96 8.00 3.93
N ALA A 437 23.21 7.54 4.13
CA ALA A 437 24.13 8.17 5.08
C ALA A 437 24.40 9.65 4.73
N GLY A 438 24.47 9.98 3.44
CA GLY A 438 24.62 11.35 2.97
C GLY A 438 23.40 12.25 3.26
N LEU A 439 22.18 11.70 3.21
CA LEU A 439 20.95 12.40 3.57
C LEU A 439 20.85 12.64 5.08
N ILE A 440 21.24 11.65 5.89
CA ILE A 440 21.29 11.77 7.36
C ILE A 440 22.33 12.81 7.77
N ARG A 441 23.56 12.73 7.24
CA ARG A 441 24.66 13.67 7.54
C ARG A 441 24.30 15.13 7.20
N ARG A 442 23.41 15.35 6.24
CA ARG A 442 22.95 16.67 5.81
C ARG A 442 21.64 17.09 6.46
N GLU A 443 21.14 16.31 7.40
CA GLU A 443 19.90 16.57 8.13
C GLU A 443 18.66 16.69 7.21
N ILE A 444 18.74 16.12 6.01
CA ILE A 444 17.60 16.08 5.08
C ILE A 444 16.55 15.14 5.63
N ILE A 445 16.98 13.95 6.06
CA ILE A 445 16.18 12.98 6.80
C ILE A 445 16.72 12.88 8.24
N ASP A 446 15.87 12.45 9.16
CA ASP A 446 16.28 12.04 10.51
C ASP A 446 16.14 10.51 10.60
N GLY A 447 17.19 9.85 11.07
CA GLY A 447 17.27 8.41 11.14
C GLY A 447 18.68 7.91 11.40
N GLU A 448 18.79 6.61 11.56
CA GLU A 448 20.03 5.90 11.80
C GLU A 448 20.13 4.66 10.90
N LEU A 449 21.37 4.31 10.57
CA LEU A 449 21.69 3.05 9.93
C LEU A 449 22.24 2.12 11.01
N THR A 450 21.72 0.90 11.10
CA THR A 450 22.31 -0.12 11.96
C THR A 450 23.70 -0.52 11.45
N ASP A 451 24.64 -0.70 12.37
CA ASP A 451 26.05 -0.80 12.02
C ASP A 451 26.52 -2.24 11.68
N ASN A 452 27.31 -2.33 10.59
CA ASN A 452 28.28 -3.36 10.21
C ASN A 452 27.82 -4.70 9.59
N GLY A 453 26.53 -4.89 9.32
CA GLY A 453 26.07 -6.01 8.49
C GLY A 453 26.29 -5.79 6.99
N PRO A 454 26.30 -6.84 6.15
CA PRO A 454 26.30 -6.69 4.69
C PRO A 454 25.00 -6.05 4.15
N GLN A 455 23.97 -5.94 4.99
CA GLN A 455 22.66 -5.34 4.69
C GLN A 455 22.26 -4.48 5.90
N PRO A 456 22.69 -3.21 5.97
CA PRO A 456 22.28 -2.34 7.06
C PRO A 456 20.77 -2.06 6.97
N THR A 457 20.16 -1.78 8.12
CA THR A 457 18.76 -1.38 8.23
C THR A 457 18.70 0.13 8.46
N LEU A 458 17.86 0.83 7.70
CA LEU A 458 17.50 2.22 8.00
C LEU A 458 16.35 2.23 8.99
N HIS A 459 16.53 2.90 10.13
CA HIS A 459 15.46 3.32 11.02
C HIS A 459 15.27 4.83 10.86
N CYS A 460 14.11 5.24 10.34
CA CYS A 460 13.82 6.61 10.00
C CYS A 460 12.81 7.22 10.97
N HIS A 461 13.19 8.33 11.59
CA HIS A 461 12.33 9.10 12.48
C HIS A 461 11.62 10.24 11.73
N ARG A 462 12.24 10.78 10.67
CA ARG A 462 11.65 11.81 9.81
C ARG A 462 12.06 11.61 8.36
N LEU A 463 11.06 11.42 7.50
CA LEU A 463 11.23 11.28 6.06
C LEU A 463 10.38 12.35 5.34
N PRO A 464 10.98 13.42 4.81
CA PRO A 464 10.23 14.48 4.13
C PRO A 464 9.45 14.01 2.91
N ALA A 465 9.98 13.02 2.19
CA ALA A 465 9.32 12.37 1.07
C ALA A 465 10.01 11.02 0.78
N ALA A 466 9.22 10.00 0.49
CA ALA A 466 9.72 8.65 0.29
C ALA A 466 10.67 8.54 -0.92
N TRP A 467 10.40 9.27 -2.00
CA TRP A 467 11.24 9.21 -3.20
C TRP A 467 12.68 9.70 -3.01
N LEU A 468 13.00 10.42 -1.91
CA LEU A 468 14.37 10.83 -1.61
C LEU A 468 15.29 9.63 -1.36
N LEU A 469 14.71 8.50 -0.91
CA LEU A 469 15.41 7.23 -0.71
C LEU A 469 15.53 6.40 -2.00
N ARG A 470 15.09 6.90 -3.16
CA ARG A 470 15.22 6.24 -4.48
C ARG A 470 16.58 6.55 -5.12
N PRO A 471 17.01 5.85 -6.19
CA PRO A 471 18.29 6.12 -6.84
C PRO A 471 18.34 7.56 -7.33
N ALA A 472 19.53 8.15 -7.40
CA ALA A 472 19.73 9.57 -7.77
C ALA A 472 18.93 9.96 -9.03
N GLN A 473 18.94 9.12 -10.06
CA GLN A 473 18.24 9.37 -11.33
C GLN A 473 16.71 9.54 -11.18
N PHE A 474 16.11 8.86 -10.21
CA PHE A 474 14.67 8.92 -9.97
C PHE A 474 14.33 10.01 -8.96
N ALA A 475 15.09 10.11 -7.87
CA ALA A 475 14.90 11.14 -6.86
C ALA A 475 14.97 12.55 -7.49
N THR A 476 15.99 12.82 -8.32
CA THR A 476 16.16 14.15 -8.93
C THR A 476 15.13 14.48 -9.99
N LYS A 477 14.62 13.49 -10.72
CA LYS A 477 13.47 13.67 -11.63
C LYS A 477 12.21 14.08 -10.88
N VAL A 478 11.91 13.40 -9.78
CA VAL A 478 10.75 13.76 -8.94
C VAL A 478 10.97 15.13 -8.31
N ASN A 479 12.17 15.43 -7.81
CA ASN A 479 12.51 16.74 -7.25
C ASN A 479 12.32 17.89 -8.26
N ALA A 480 12.70 17.69 -9.54
CA ALA A 480 12.49 18.70 -10.58
C ALA A 480 10.99 18.98 -10.82
N VAL A 481 10.17 17.92 -10.87
CA VAL A 481 8.71 18.05 -10.95
C VAL A 481 8.17 18.72 -9.69
N TYR A 482 8.62 18.31 -8.51
CA TYR A 482 8.17 18.82 -7.22
C TYR A 482 8.46 20.31 -7.07
N GLU A 483 9.68 20.75 -7.41
CA GLU A 483 10.09 22.17 -7.39
C GLU A 483 9.26 23.02 -8.37
N SER A 484 8.80 22.45 -9.49
CA SER A 484 7.88 23.14 -10.40
C SER A 484 6.47 23.35 -9.81
N ARG A 485 6.05 22.47 -8.89
CA ARG A 485 4.74 22.54 -8.22
C ARG A 485 4.79 23.38 -6.96
N TYR A 486 5.91 23.29 -6.26
CA TYR A 486 6.18 23.95 -5.00
C TYR A 486 7.52 24.70 -5.10
N PRO A 487 7.56 25.87 -5.77
CA PRO A 487 8.80 26.63 -5.92
C PRO A 487 9.45 26.95 -4.57
N GLY A 488 10.73 26.65 -4.44
CA GLY A 488 11.52 26.80 -3.21
C GLY A 488 11.44 25.61 -2.26
N ALA A 489 10.71 24.54 -2.58
CA ALA A 489 10.56 23.39 -1.70
C ALA A 489 11.89 22.68 -1.40
N LEU A 490 12.77 22.53 -2.40
CA LEU A 490 14.10 21.94 -2.18
C LEU A 490 14.96 22.81 -1.26
N ALA A 491 14.91 24.13 -1.45
CA ALA A 491 15.64 25.08 -0.62
C ALA A 491 15.16 25.05 0.85
N GLN A 492 13.88 24.81 1.11
CA GLN A 492 13.34 24.64 2.46
C GLN A 492 13.94 23.43 3.19
N LEU A 493 14.32 22.37 2.47
CA LEU A 493 15.07 21.24 3.02
C LEU A 493 16.58 21.47 3.06
N GLY A 494 17.08 22.60 2.57
CA GLY A 494 18.53 22.83 2.44
C GLY A 494 19.19 22.11 1.27
N ILE A 495 18.40 21.68 0.27
CA ILE A 495 18.91 21.07 -0.97
C ILE A 495 19.05 22.16 -2.03
N PRO A 496 20.27 22.48 -2.52
CA PRO A 496 20.45 23.38 -3.65
C PRO A 496 19.76 22.85 -4.91
N ILE A 497 19.10 23.70 -5.69
CA ILE A 497 18.30 23.25 -6.85
C ILE A 497 19.15 22.50 -7.87
N GLU A 498 20.36 22.99 -8.17
CA GLU A 498 21.30 22.38 -9.11
C GLU A 498 21.81 21.01 -8.65
N VAL A 499 21.74 20.73 -7.35
CA VAL A 499 22.04 19.42 -6.77
C VAL A 499 20.78 18.54 -6.80
N GLY A 500 19.64 19.10 -6.38
CA GLY A 500 18.37 18.41 -6.26
C GLY A 500 17.79 17.92 -7.57
N THR A 501 18.17 18.50 -8.70
CA THR A 501 17.62 18.17 -10.03
C THR A 501 18.62 17.53 -11.00
N ASP A 502 19.87 17.30 -10.58
CA ASP A 502 20.90 16.66 -11.41
C ASP A 502 21.44 15.38 -10.72
N PRO A 503 21.31 14.19 -11.34
CA PRO A 503 21.71 12.92 -10.71
C PRO A 503 23.19 12.86 -10.28
N ASP A 504 24.10 13.45 -11.06
CA ASP A 504 25.55 13.39 -10.80
C ASP A 504 25.94 14.38 -9.69
N ALA A 505 25.34 15.57 -9.70
CA ALA A 505 25.48 16.54 -8.62
C ALA A 505 24.88 16.02 -7.31
N TRP A 506 23.70 15.40 -7.35
CA TRP A 506 23.07 14.73 -6.20
C TRP A 506 23.99 13.69 -5.57
N THR A 507 24.51 12.78 -6.39
CA THR A 507 25.40 11.71 -5.93
C THR A 507 26.70 12.27 -5.33
N ARG A 508 27.37 13.20 -6.02
CA ARG A 508 28.59 13.83 -5.52
C ARG A 508 28.34 14.62 -4.24
N TRP A 509 27.23 15.34 -4.17
CA TRP A 509 26.87 16.11 -2.99
C TRP A 509 26.67 15.18 -1.81
N LEU A 510 25.85 14.12 -1.91
CA LEU A 510 25.58 13.22 -0.77
C LEU A 510 26.83 12.43 -0.30
N THR A 511 27.70 12.05 -1.24
CA THR A 511 28.92 11.27 -0.97
C THR A 511 30.13 12.11 -0.55
N ALA A 512 30.08 13.45 -0.72
CA ALA A 512 31.12 14.33 -0.18
C ALA A 512 31.15 14.26 1.35
N THR A 513 32.38 14.10 1.87
CA THR A 513 32.69 13.97 3.31
C THR A 513 32.79 15.31 4.01
#